data_AF-A0A6M1YR55-F1
#
_entry.id   AF-A0A6M1YR55-F1
#
_cell.length_a   1.000
_cell.length_b   1.000
_cell.length_c   1.000
_cell.angle_alpha   90.00
_cell.angle_beta   90.00
_cell.angle_gamma   90.00
#
_symmetry.space_group_name_H-M   'P 1'
#
loop_
_entity.id
_entity.type
_entity.pdbx_description
1 polymer ?
#
loop_
_entity_poly.entity_id
_entity_poly.type
_entity_poly.pdbx_seq_one_letter_code
_entity_poly.pdbx_strand_id
1 'polypeptide(L)'
;MKILKLEPGSVLGGMLLIAGSCIGAGMLGLPVLLGLTGFFPSILLLLISWVFMTFTALLLIEVNGWFYERVNIISMAGKAFGRAGKIISWILYLFLFYSLLVAYIAGSGKLFSSFLPFAISQNISSIFFVIFFGVIVYFGTKIVDFSNRLLMIGLIVTYLLMIFLGIS
;
A
#
# COMPACT_ATOMS: atom_id res chain seq x y z
N MET A 1 -13.51 24.36 -22.67
CA MET A 1 -13.57 23.03 -22.06
C MET A 1 -12.68 22.08 -22.87
N LYS A 2 -11.37 22.04 -22.61
CA LYS A 2 -10.44 21.11 -23.27
C LYS A 2 -10.33 19.89 -22.36
N ILE A 3 -10.94 18.79 -22.78
CA ILE A 3 -10.80 17.49 -22.14
C ILE A 3 -9.33 17.10 -22.33
N LEU A 4 -8.55 17.17 -21.26
CA LEU A 4 -7.16 16.71 -21.26
C LEU A 4 -7.18 15.23 -21.64
N LYS A 5 -6.48 14.88 -22.73
CA LYS A 5 -6.19 13.50 -23.09
C LYS A 5 -5.48 12.86 -21.89
N LEU A 6 -6.23 12.07 -21.12
CA LEU A 6 -5.67 11.11 -20.18
C LEU A 6 -4.88 10.11 -21.03
N GLU A 7 -3.55 10.19 -21.01
CA GLU A 7 -2.73 9.09 -21.52
C GLU A 7 -3.17 7.81 -20.78
N PRO A 8 -3.52 6.74 -21.50
CA PRO A 8 -4.02 5.52 -20.90
C PRO A 8 -2.85 4.76 -20.27
N GLY A 9 -2.42 5.20 -19.09
CA GLY A 9 -2.03 4.22 -18.08
C GLY A 9 -3.25 3.34 -17.84
N SER A 10 -3.09 2.02 -17.90
CA SER A 10 -4.21 1.11 -17.67
C SER A 10 -4.81 1.44 -16.31
N VAL A 11 -6.05 1.95 -16.27
CA VAL A 11 -6.75 2.30 -15.01
C VAL A 11 -6.70 1.12 -14.04
N LEU A 12 -6.73 -0.10 -14.59
CA LEU A 12 -6.53 -1.34 -13.86
C LEU A 12 -5.18 -1.41 -13.15
N GLY A 13 -4.06 -1.07 -13.80
CA GLY A 13 -2.73 -1.04 -13.17
C GLY A 13 -2.68 -0.05 -12.00
N GLY A 14 -3.22 1.16 -12.19
CA GLY A 14 -3.35 2.16 -11.12
C GLY A 14 -4.21 1.65 -9.96
N MET A 15 -5.35 1.03 -10.24
CA MET A 15 -6.21 0.42 -9.21
C MET A 15 -5.47 -0.68 -8.44
N LEU A 16 -4.72 -1.56 -9.11
CA LEU A 16 -3.97 -2.63 -8.46
C LEU A 16 -2.81 -2.10 -7.62
N LEU A 17 -2.16 -1.01 -8.03
CA LEU A 17 -1.11 -0.36 -7.23
C LEU A 17 -1.68 0.26 -5.94
N ILE A 18 -2.82 0.94 -6.04
CA ILE A 18 -3.50 1.51 -4.87
C ILE A 18 -3.98 0.39 -3.95
N ALA A 19 -4.63 -0.65 -4.50
CA ALA A 19 -5.12 -1.79 -3.74
C ALA A 19 -3.99 -2.54 -3.00
N GLY A 20 -2.85 -2.77 -3.66
CA GLY A 20 -1.69 -3.39 -3.02
C GLY A 20 -1.12 -2.56 -1.87
N SER A 21 -1.14 -1.23 -2.02
CA SER A 21 -0.72 -0.31 -0.94
C SER A 21 -1.69 -0.32 0.25
N CYS A 22 -2.98 -0.51 0.01
CA CYS A 22 -4.00 -0.62 1.07
C CYS A 22 -3.92 -1.95 1.84
N ILE A 23 -3.61 -3.06 1.16
CA ILE A 23 -3.46 -4.37 1.79
C ILE A 23 -2.26 -4.36 2.74
N GLY A 24 -1.08 -4.04 2.21
CA GLY A 24 0.17 -3.78 2.93
C GLY A 24 0.57 -4.70 4.11
N ALA A 25 1.58 -4.28 4.87
CA ALA A 25 2.09 -5.04 6.02
C ALA A 25 1.11 -5.08 7.21
N GLY A 26 0.23 -4.08 7.32
CA GLY A 26 -0.74 -3.97 8.41
C GLY A 26 -1.73 -5.14 8.45
N MET A 27 -2.07 -5.71 7.29
CA MET A 27 -3.05 -6.79 7.21
C MET A 27 -2.58 -8.07 7.92
N LEU A 28 -1.27 -8.33 8.02
CA LEU A 28 -0.77 -9.53 8.69
C LEU A 28 -1.03 -9.52 10.20
N GLY A 29 -1.13 -8.34 10.82
CA GLY A 29 -1.40 -8.18 12.25
C GLY A 29 -2.88 -8.05 12.60
N LEU A 30 -3.74 -7.72 11.63
CA LEU A 30 -5.16 -7.47 11.88
C LEU A 30 -5.90 -8.68 12.47
N PRO A 31 -5.75 -9.93 11.96
CA PRO A 31 -6.49 -11.07 12.50
C PRO A 31 -6.18 -11.34 13.98
N VAL A 32 -4.92 -11.15 14.39
CA VAL A 32 -4.49 -11.36 15.78
C VAL A 32 -5.10 -10.31 16.70
N LEU A 33 -5.11 -9.04 16.28
CA LEU A 33 -5.68 -7.94 17.07
C LEU A 33 -7.21 -8.01 17.18
N LEU A 34 -7.88 -8.39 16.09
CA LEU A 34 -9.34 -8.52 16.04
C LEU A 34 -9.83 -9.80 16.75
N GLY A 35 -9.03 -10.87 16.72
CA GLY A 35 -9.32 -12.09 17.48
C GLY A 35 -9.39 -11.86 18.99
N LEU A 36 -8.60 -10.92 19.53
CA LEU A 36 -8.59 -10.58 20.96
C LEU A 36 -9.74 -9.66 21.39
N THR A 37 -10.21 -8.80 20.51
CA THR A 37 -11.26 -7.80 20.80
C THR A 37 -12.68 -8.37 20.68
N GLY A 38 -12.85 -9.50 19.98
CA GLY A 38 -14.12 -10.19 19.79
C GLY A 38 -14.78 -9.85 18.45
N PHE A 39 -15.68 -10.72 17.99
CA PHE A 39 -16.23 -10.68 16.63
C PHE A 39 -17.07 -9.42 16.35
N PHE A 40 -18.04 -9.13 17.21
CA PHE A 40 -18.96 -8.00 17.03
C PHE A 40 -18.27 -6.63 17.06
N PRO A 41 -17.41 -6.30 18.05
CA PRO A 41 -16.70 -5.02 18.04
C PRO A 41 -15.71 -4.91 16.87
N SER A 42 -15.07 -6.01 16.46
CA SER A 42 -14.17 -6.03 15.31
C SER A 42 -14.86 -5.67 14.00
N ILE A 43 -16.04 -6.23 13.73
CA ILE A 43 -16.83 -5.91 12.52
C ILE A 43 -17.23 -4.44 12.53
N LEU A 44 -17.69 -3.93 13.66
CA LEU A 44 -18.12 -2.53 13.78
C LEU A 44 -16.95 -1.57 13.52
N LEU A 45 -15.76 -1.85 14.07
CA LEU A 45 -14.55 -1.06 13.82
C LEU A 45 -14.10 -1.12 12.36
N LEU A 46 -14.11 -2.31 11.75
CA LEU A 46 -13.76 -2.47 10.33
C LEU A 46 -14.74 -1.71 9.42
N LEU A 47 -16.03 -1.75 9.71
CA LEU A 47 -17.05 -1.06 8.93
C LEU A 47 -16.91 0.46 9.05
N ILE A 48 -16.67 0.99 10.25
CA ILE A 48 -16.41 2.43 10.45
C ILE A 48 -15.14 2.86 9.71
N SER A 49 -14.05 2.08 9.85
CA SER A 49 -12.79 2.36 9.15
C SER A 49 -12.98 2.36 7.63
N TRP A 50 -13.73 1.40 7.10
CA TRP A 50 -14.03 1.32 5.67
C TRP A 50 -14.81 2.53 5.15
N VAL A 51 -15.86 2.95 5.87
CA VAL A 51 -16.64 4.16 5.51
C VAL A 51 -15.76 5.41 5.57
N PHE A 52 -14.97 5.57 6.63
CA PHE A 52 -14.08 6.71 6.79
C PHE A 52 -13.01 6.78 5.68
N MET A 53 -12.38 5.66 5.34
CA MET A 53 -11.39 5.59 4.26
C MET A 53 -12.04 5.86 2.89
N THR A 54 -13.23 5.34 2.64
CA THR A 54 -13.98 5.57 1.39
C THR A 54 -14.36 7.04 1.23
N PHE A 55 -14.88 7.66 2.30
CA PHE A 55 -15.21 9.08 2.30
C PHE A 55 -13.97 9.95 2.04
N THR A 56 -12.84 9.64 2.68
CA THR A 56 -11.57 10.35 2.47
C THR A 56 -11.07 10.19 1.03
N ALA A 57 -11.21 9.01 0.42
CA ALA A 57 -10.85 8.78 -0.97
C ALA A 57 -11.71 9.62 -1.93
N LEU A 58 -13.01 9.72 -1.69
CA LEU A 58 -13.91 10.57 -2.48
C LEU A 58 -13.53 12.05 -2.38
N LEU A 59 -13.23 12.55 -1.17
CA LEU A 59 -12.73 13.92 -0.99
C LEU A 59 -11.42 14.18 -1.73
N LEU A 60 -10.50 13.19 -1.74
CA LEU A 60 -9.24 13.32 -2.46
C LEU A 60 -9.46 13.43 -3.97
N ILE A 61 -10.42 12.68 -4.52
CA ILE A 61 -10.80 12.76 -5.94
C ILE A 61 -11.39 14.13 -6.27
N GLU A 62 -12.28 14.66 -5.42
CA GLU A 62 -12.87 16.00 -5.60
C GLU A 62 -11.80 17.09 -5.62
N VAL A 63 -10.90 17.09 -4.63
CA VAL A 63 -9.79 18.06 -4.56
C VAL A 63 -8.84 17.91 -5.74
N ASN A 64 -8.58 16.68 -6.19
CA ASN A 64 -7.76 16.45 -7.39
C ASN A 64 -8.41 17.05 -8.64
N GLY A 65 -9.74 16.97 -8.75
CA GLY A 65 -10.52 17.56 -9.84
C GLY A 65 -10.44 19.09 -9.93
N TRP A 66 -10.11 19.78 -8.85
CA TRP A 66 -9.94 21.24 -8.86
C TRP A 66 -8.64 21.70 -9.54
N PHE A 67 -7.69 20.79 -9.77
CA PHE A 67 -6.42 21.09 -10.40
C PHE A 67 -6.35 20.53 -11.83
N TYR A 68 -6.11 21.39 -12.82
CA TYR A 68 -5.98 21.02 -14.24
C TYR A 68 -4.64 20.37 -14.61
N GLU A 69 -3.68 20.33 -13.69
CA GLU A 69 -2.33 19.80 -13.91
C GLU A 69 -2.11 18.51 -13.11
N ARG A 70 -1.10 17.71 -13.52
CA ARG A 70 -0.66 16.54 -12.74
C ARG A 70 -0.10 17.01 -11.39
N VAL A 71 -0.93 17.04 -10.35
CA VAL A 71 -0.55 17.48 -9.01
C VAL A 71 -0.38 16.31 -8.06
N ASN A 72 0.67 16.35 -7.24
CA ASN A 72 0.85 15.45 -6.11
C ASN A 72 0.13 16.00 -4.86
N ILE A 73 -0.22 15.13 -3.90
CA ILE A 73 -0.80 15.51 -2.60
C ILE A 73 -0.01 16.63 -1.90
N ILE A 74 1.33 16.61 -1.97
CA ILE A 74 2.17 17.66 -1.37
C ILE A 74 1.97 19.00 -2.07
N SER A 75 1.82 18.99 -3.40
CA SER A 75 1.54 20.20 -4.18
C SER A 75 0.11 20.70 -3.97
N MET A 76 -0.86 19.80 -3.82
CA MET A 76 -2.24 20.13 -3.48
C MET A 76 -2.32 20.81 -2.10
N ALA A 77 -1.66 20.23 -1.10
CA ALA A 77 -1.56 20.81 0.24
C ALA A 77 -0.86 22.18 0.23
N GLY A 78 0.17 22.36 -0.60
CA GLY A 78 0.82 23.65 -0.78
C GLY A 78 -0.07 24.72 -1.42
N LYS A 79 -0.97 24.33 -2.32
CA LYS A 79 -1.95 25.26 -2.93
C LYS A 79 -3.12 25.57 -1.99
N ALA A 80 -3.54 24.60 -1.16
CA ALA A 80 -4.64 24.78 -0.21
C ALA A 80 -4.23 25.55 1.07
N PHE A 81 -3.04 25.26 1.62
CA PHE A 81 -2.58 25.78 2.92
C PHE A 81 -1.32 26.66 2.82
N GLY A 82 -0.88 26.99 1.60
CA GLY A 82 0.30 27.80 1.37
C GLY A 82 1.63 27.08 1.67
N ARG A 83 2.71 27.88 1.82
CA ARG A 83 4.08 27.38 1.96
C ARG A 83 4.30 26.54 3.23
N ALA A 84 3.65 26.92 4.34
CA ALA A 84 3.73 26.17 5.60
C ALA A 84 3.11 24.77 5.45
N GLY A 85 1.90 24.68 4.86
CA GLY A 85 1.23 23.40 4.62
C GLY A 85 2.01 22.48 3.67
N LYS A 86 2.71 23.04 2.67
CA LYS A 86 3.61 22.27 1.80
C LYS A 86 4.74 21.62 2.58
N ILE A 87 5.41 22.37 3.47
CA ILE A 87 6.54 21.87 4.26
C ILE A 87 6.08 20.78 5.23
N ILE A 88 4.99 21.03 5.97
CA ILE A 88 4.43 20.06 6.92
C ILE A 88 4.05 18.77 6.18
N SER A 89 3.32 18.88 5.07
CA SER A 89 2.92 17.71 4.28
C SER A 89 4.11 16.94 3.75
N TRP A 90 5.16 17.63 3.28
CA TRP A 90 6.38 16.99 2.82
C TRP A 90 7.09 16.20 3.93
N ILE A 91 7.22 16.78 5.13
CA ILE A 91 7.81 16.11 6.29
C ILE A 91 6.98 14.87 6.70
N LEU A 92 5.66 15.03 6.80
CA LEU A 92 4.76 13.93 7.17
C LEU A 92 4.81 12.79 6.14
N TYR A 93 4.87 13.13 4.85
CA TYR A 93 4.96 12.14 3.79
C TYR A 93 6.26 11.34 3.93
N LEU A 94 7.41 12.01 4.08
CA LEU A 94 8.71 11.34 4.29
C LEU A 94 8.71 10.44 5.54
N PHE A 95 8.18 10.93 6.65
CA PHE A 95 8.06 10.15 7.88
C PHE A 95 7.19 8.90 7.68
N LEU A 96 6.05 9.04 7.00
CA LEU A 96 5.16 7.93 6.68
C LEU A 96 5.86 6.87 5.82
N PHE A 97 6.50 7.26 4.72
CA PHE A 97 7.21 6.29 3.86
C PHE A 97 8.37 5.63 4.58
N TYR A 98 9.12 6.38 5.39
CA TYR A 98 10.20 5.82 6.19
C TYR A 98 9.68 4.77 7.20
N SER A 99 8.61 5.11 7.94
CA SER A 99 7.97 4.18 8.87
C SER A 99 7.45 2.93 8.16
N LEU A 100 6.82 3.09 6.98
CA LEU A 100 6.40 1.96 6.15
C LEU A 100 7.57 1.07 5.73
N LEU A 101 8.66 1.64 5.22
CA LEU A 101 9.84 0.88 4.82
C LEU A 101 10.42 0.08 5.99
N VAL A 102 10.55 0.70 7.16
CA VAL A 102 11.01 0.02 8.37
C VAL A 102 10.08 -1.14 8.75
N ALA A 103 8.76 -0.92 8.72
CA ALA A 103 7.78 -1.96 9.00
C ALA A 103 7.85 -3.13 7.99
N TYR A 104 8.02 -2.84 6.69
CA TYR A 104 8.18 -3.86 5.65
C TYR A 104 9.48 -4.65 5.82
N ILE A 105 10.60 -4.01 6.15
CA ILE A 105 11.88 -4.69 6.38
C ILE A 105 11.82 -5.59 7.61
N ALA A 106 11.16 -5.11 8.69
CA ALA A 106 10.97 -5.88 9.91
C ALA A 106 10.01 -7.07 9.72
N GLY A 107 8.91 -6.86 8.98
CA GLY A 107 7.92 -7.91 8.70
C GLY A 107 8.44 -8.98 7.74
N SER A 108 9.08 -8.57 6.64
CA SER A 108 9.63 -9.49 5.64
C SER A 108 10.75 -10.38 6.20
N GLY A 109 11.60 -9.85 7.08
CA GLY A 109 12.66 -10.64 7.72
C GLY A 109 12.13 -11.87 8.47
N LYS A 110 11.01 -11.72 9.19
CA LYS A 110 10.35 -12.81 9.94
C LYS A 110 9.70 -13.84 9.02
N LEU A 111 9.07 -13.39 7.94
CA LEU A 111 8.45 -14.28 6.95
C LEU A 111 9.53 -15.11 6.25
N PHE A 112 10.58 -14.46 5.77
CA PHE A 112 11.64 -15.13 4.99
C PHE A 112 12.44 -16.13 5.82
N SER A 113 12.72 -15.83 7.10
CA SER A 113 13.36 -16.79 8.01
C SER A 113 12.50 -18.03 8.30
N SER A 114 11.17 -17.91 8.17
CA SER A 114 10.24 -19.03 8.39
C SER A 114 10.12 -19.94 7.16
N PHE A 115 10.39 -19.42 5.96
CA PHE A 115 10.33 -20.18 4.71
C PHE A 115 11.66 -20.87 4.34
N LEU A 116 12.81 -20.37 4.79
CA LEU A 116 14.09 -21.04 4.52
C LEU A 116 14.39 -22.10 5.60
N PRO A 117 14.65 -23.36 5.23
CA PRO A 117 15.00 -24.43 6.16
C PRO A 117 16.39 -24.28 6.78
N PHE A 118 17.24 -23.41 6.22
CA PHE A 118 18.54 -23.07 6.78
C PHE A 118 18.40 -21.88 7.73
N ALA A 119 18.92 -22.00 8.95
CA ALA A 119 18.92 -20.99 10.01
C ALA A 119 19.74 -19.74 9.65
N ILE A 120 19.30 -19.01 8.63
CA ILE A 120 19.87 -17.73 8.23
C ILE A 120 19.39 -16.68 9.23
N SER A 121 20.33 -15.94 9.81
CA SER A 121 20.03 -14.85 10.74
C SER A 121 19.06 -13.85 10.11
N GLN A 122 18.05 -13.43 10.88
CA GLN A 122 16.99 -12.52 10.44
C GLN A 122 17.53 -11.25 9.76
N ASN A 123 18.68 -10.76 10.23
CA ASN A 123 19.35 -9.57 9.68
C ASN A 123 19.81 -9.78 8.22
N ILE A 124 20.33 -10.97 7.90
CA ILE A 124 20.83 -11.31 6.57
C ILE A 124 19.65 -11.45 5.59
N SER A 125 18.56 -12.08 6.03
CA SER A 125 17.33 -12.22 5.24
C SER A 125 16.70 -10.87 4.90
N SER A 126 16.64 -9.94 5.87
CA SER A 126 16.14 -8.58 5.63
C SER A 126 17.02 -7.80 4.64
N ILE A 127 18.35 -7.92 4.72
CA ILE A 127 19.26 -7.26 3.77
C ILE A 127 19.06 -7.80 2.35
N PHE A 128 18.96 -9.13 2.21
CA PHE A 128 18.69 -9.74 0.92
C PHE A 128 17.36 -9.26 0.31
N PHE A 129 16.30 -9.19 1.12
CA PHE A 129 14.99 -8.68 0.69
C PHE A 129 15.07 -7.23 0.20
N VAL A 130 15.79 -6.36 0.93
CA VAL A 130 15.99 -4.96 0.53
C VAL A 130 16.77 -4.85 -0.77
N ILE A 131 17.84 -5.62 -0.95
CA ILE A 131 18.63 -5.61 -2.19
C ILE A 131 17.77 -6.10 -3.36
N PHE A 132 17.04 -7.20 -3.19
CA PHE A 132 16.19 -7.77 -4.23
C PHE A 132 15.12 -6.78 -4.72
N PHE A 133 14.33 -6.21 -3.81
CA PHE A 133 13.33 -5.20 -4.18
C PHE A 133 13.96 -3.88 -4.63
N GLY A 134 15.13 -3.51 -4.08
CA GLY A 134 15.89 -2.33 -4.50
C GLY A 134 16.33 -2.41 -5.96
N VAL A 135 16.77 -3.58 -6.43
CA VAL A 135 17.11 -3.82 -7.84
C VAL A 135 15.87 -3.68 -8.73
N ILE A 136 14.72 -4.23 -8.33
CA ILE A 136 13.45 -4.10 -9.08
C ILE A 136 13.06 -2.62 -9.23
N VAL A 137 13.20 -1.83 -8.18
CA VAL A 137 12.92 -0.38 -8.20
C VAL A 137 13.92 0.36 -9.09
N TYR A 138 15.20 -0.04 -9.09
CA TYR A 138 16.24 0.58 -9.91
C TYR A 138 15.96 0.46 -11.42
N PHE A 139 15.38 -0.67 -11.86
CA PHE A 139 14.99 -0.87 -13.26
C PHE A 139 13.78 -0.02 -13.72
N GLY A 140 13.15 0.72 -12.81
CA GLY A 140 12.17 1.77 -13.13
C GLY A 140 10.71 1.41 -12.87
N THR A 141 9.85 2.44 -12.94
CA THR A 141 8.44 2.37 -12.49
C THR A 141 7.58 1.39 -13.30
N LYS A 142 7.90 1.17 -14.58
CA LYS A 142 7.19 0.19 -15.44
C LYS A 142 7.35 -1.25 -14.93
N ILE A 143 8.54 -1.60 -14.46
CA ILE A 143 8.84 -2.94 -13.94
C ILE A 143 8.22 -3.13 -12.55
N VAL A 144 8.19 -2.06 -11.74
CA VAL A 144 7.47 -2.06 -10.46
C VAL A 144 5.97 -2.29 -10.67
N ASP A 145 5.34 -1.58 -11.61
CA ASP A 145 3.91 -1.77 -11.92
C ASP A 145 3.61 -3.19 -12.40
N PHE A 146 4.42 -3.72 -13.31
CA PHE A 146 4.28 -5.12 -13.78
C PHE A 146 4.44 -6.13 -12.65
N SER A 147 5.45 -5.95 -11.80
CA SER A 147 5.71 -6.82 -10.64
C SER A 147 4.56 -6.75 -9.63
N ASN A 148 4.05 -5.56 -9.34
CA ASN A 148 2.89 -5.38 -8.46
C ASN A 148 1.65 -6.08 -9.02
N ARG A 149 1.40 -5.95 -10.33
CA ARG A 149 0.27 -6.62 -10.98
C ARG A 149 0.36 -8.14 -10.85
N LEU A 150 1.55 -8.72 -11.02
CA LEU A 150 1.78 -10.16 -10.85
C LEU A 150 1.53 -10.59 -9.40
N LEU A 151 2.10 -9.87 -8.42
CA LEU A 151 1.94 -10.17 -7.00
C LEU A 151 0.47 -10.08 -6.56
N MET A 152 -0.28 -9.09 -7.04
CA MET A 152 -1.70 -8.92 -6.75
C MET A 152 -2.54 -10.08 -7.31
N ILE A 153 -2.27 -10.55 -8.52
CA ILE A 153 -2.94 -11.74 -9.08
C ILE A 153 -2.63 -12.96 -8.21
N GLY A 154 -1.36 -13.14 -7.81
CA GLY A 154 -0.96 -14.19 -6.89
C GLY A 154 -1.73 -14.15 -5.57
N LEU A 155 -1.87 -12.97 -4.97
CA LEU A 155 -2.63 -12.78 -3.73
C LEU A 155 -4.11 -13.15 -3.88
N ILE A 156 -4.75 -12.72 -4.98
CA ILE A 156 -6.15 -13.07 -5.24
C ILE A 156 -6.31 -14.59 -5.40
N VAL A 157 -5.43 -15.23 -6.16
CA VAL A 157 -5.45 -16.68 -6.37
C VAL A 157 -5.26 -17.43 -5.05
N THR A 158 -4.27 -17.06 -4.24
CA THR A 158 -4.03 -17.72 -2.95
C THR A 158 -5.17 -17.49 -1.97
N TYR A 159 -5.78 -16.31 -1.96
CA TYR A 159 -6.97 -16.02 -1.15
C TYR A 159 -8.17 -16.88 -1.55
N LEU A 160 -8.46 -17.00 -2.85
CA LEU A 160 -9.53 -17.86 -3.36
C LEU A 160 -9.28 -19.34 -3.05
N LEU A 161 -8.03 -19.81 -3.20
CA LEU A 161 -7.63 -21.16 -2.82
C LEU A 161 -7.81 -21.41 -1.32
N MET A 162 -7.44 -20.45 -0.47
CA MET A 162 -7.64 -20.54 0.98
C MET A 162 -9.13 -20.66 1.32
N ILE A 163 -10.00 -19.89 0.67
CA ILE A 163 -11.46 -20.01 0.87
C ILE A 163 -11.94 -21.38 0.42
N PHE A 164 -11.53 -21.85 -0.76
CA PHE A 164 -11.96 -23.14 -1.29
C PHE A 164 -11.55 -24.31 -0.38
N LEU A 165 -10.28 -24.33 0.05
CA LEU A 165 -9.77 -25.34 0.99
C LEU A 165 -10.37 -25.21 2.38
N GLY A 166 -10.78 -24.01 2.80
CA GLY A 166 -11.43 -23.81 4.10
C GLY A 166 -12.89 -24.23 4.14
N ILE A 167 -13.55 -24.38 2.98
CA ILE A 167 -14.94 -24.83 2.86
C ILE A 167 -15.01 -26.37 2.74
N SER A 168 -13.98 -27.02 2.19
CA SER A 168 -13.85 -28.48 2.06
C SER A 168 -13.40 -29.15 3.35
#